data_AF-A0A6A5KQK9-F1
#
_entry.id   AF-A0A6A5KQK9-F1
#
_cell.length_a   1.000
_cell.length_b   1.000
_cell.length_c   1.000
_cell.angle_alpha   90.00
_cell.angle_beta   90.00
_cell.angle_gamma   90.00
#
_symmetry.space_group_name_H-M   'P 1'
#
loop_
_entity.id
_entity.type
_entity.pdbx_description
1 polymer ?
#
loop_
_entity_poly.entity_id
_entity_poly.type
_entity_poly.pdbx_seq_one_letter_code
_entity_poly.pdbx_strand_id
1 'polypeptide(L)'
;MSSNQTPDYSAVVSATGFLRPRASRSLDTFHDHLVTSNRILALLGAGLSASSGIPTYRAAGGVWNTHDVTQLATPSGFKDDPALVWTFELERREMAKTAEPNAAHVALASLAQKKPNF
;
A
#
# COMPACT_ATOMS: atom_id res chain seq x y z
N MET A 1 13.51 -32.27 25.46
CA MET A 1 13.06 -30.91 25.85
C MET A 1 14.15 -29.95 25.39
N SER A 2 14.03 -29.42 24.17
CA SER A 2 15.02 -28.47 23.63
C SER A 2 14.48 -27.06 23.83
N SER A 3 15.21 -26.26 24.59
CA SER A 3 14.86 -24.88 24.94
C SER A 3 14.83 -23.99 23.70
N ASN A 4 13.69 -23.37 23.41
CA ASN A 4 13.60 -22.20 22.54
C ASN A 4 14.27 -21.02 23.25
N GLN A 5 15.55 -20.76 22.97
CA GLN A 5 16.17 -19.49 23.32
C GLN A 5 15.66 -18.42 22.36
N THR A 6 14.98 -17.42 22.90
CA THR A 6 14.66 -16.17 22.22
C THR A 6 15.97 -15.49 21.80
N PRO A 7 16.13 -15.03 20.53
CA PRO A 7 17.37 -14.39 20.12
C PRO A 7 17.61 -13.10 20.93
N ASP A 8 18.85 -12.88 21.35
CA ASP A 8 19.28 -11.61 21.93
C ASP A 8 19.45 -10.57 20.82
N TYR A 9 18.63 -9.51 20.85
CA TYR A 9 18.60 -8.43 19.88
C TYR A 9 19.43 -7.20 20.29
N SER A 10 20.31 -7.34 21.29
CA SER A 10 20.99 -6.22 21.95
C SER A 10 22.06 -5.48 21.13
N ALA A 11 22.32 -5.80 19.86
CA ALA A 11 23.37 -5.10 19.10
C ALA A 11 23.08 -4.95 17.60
N VAL A 12 22.37 -3.88 17.23
CA VAL A 12 22.52 -3.25 15.89
C VAL A 12 22.41 -1.72 16.02
N VAL A 13 23.37 -1.10 16.70
CA VAL A 13 23.46 0.36 16.81
C VAL A 13 23.91 0.93 15.46
N SER A 14 22.99 1.59 14.74
CA SER A 14 23.33 2.45 13.60
C SER A 14 23.88 3.78 14.11
N ALA A 15 24.81 4.39 13.38
CA ALA A 15 25.51 5.66 13.70
C ALA A 15 24.59 6.89 13.92
N THR A 16 23.27 6.73 13.79
CA THR A 16 22.23 7.74 13.99
C THR A 16 21.38 7.54 15.24
N GLY A 17 21.73 6.60 16.13
CA GLY A 17 21.03 6.38 17.42
C GLY A 17 19.65 5.71 17.30
N PHE A 18 19.18 5.44 16.08
CA PHE A 18 18.04 4.57 15.83
C PHE A 18 18.54 3.17 15.52
N LEU A 19 18.26 2.19 16.39
CA LEU A 19 18.23 0.79 15.99
C LEU A 19 17.32 0.72 14.75
N ARG A 20 17.80 0.22 13.62
CA ARG A 20 16.92 -0.26 12.55
C ARG A 20 16.69 -1.73 12.86
N PRO A 21 15.56 -2.13 13.46
CA PRO A 21 15.24 -3.54 13.52
C PRO A 21 15.26 -4.08 12.10
N ARG A 22 15.98 -5.18 11.87
CA ARG A 22 15.84 -5.90 10.61
C ARG A 22 14.37 -6.28 10.49
N ALA A 23 13.76 -6.00 9.33
CA ALA A 23 12.36 -6.33 9.11
C ALA A 23 12.10 -7.81 9.45
N SER A 24 11.27 -8.05 10.47
CA SER A 24 10.83 -9.39 10.82
C SER A 24 9.80 -9.85 9.78
N ARG A 25 9.88 -11.12 9.38
CA ARG A 25 8.86 -11.78 8.54
C ARG A 25 7.87 -12.61 9.38
N SER A 26 7.97 -12.53 10.71
CA SER A 26 7.10 -13.28 11.62
C SER A 26 5.71 -12.67 11.65
N LEU A 27 4.70 -13.47 11.31
CA LEU A 27 3.29 -13.07 11.43
C LEU A 27 2.88 -12.93 12.90
N ASP A 28 3.38 -13.79 13.79
CA ASP A 28 3.07 -13.73 15.22
C ASP A 28 3.56 -12.41 15.82
N THR A 29 4.80 -12.02 15.51
CA THR A 29 5.37 -10.76 15.99
C THR A 29 4.60 -9.56 15.44
N PHE A 30 4.19 -9.59 14.17
CA PHE A 30 3.36 -8.54 13.59
C PHE A 30 1.98 -8.46 14.27
N HIS A 31 1.34 -9.61 14.49
CA HIS A 31 0.05 -9.71 15.17
C HIS A 31 0.12 -9.11 16.58
N ASP A 32 1.14 -9.48 17.37
CA ASP A 32 1.31 -8.97 18.73
C ASP A 32 1.51 -7.45 18.76
N HIS A 33 2.30 -6.91 17.83
CA HIS A 33 2.46 -5.46 17.69
C HIS A 33 1.16 -4.78 17.26
N LEU A 34 0.41 -5.36 16.32
CA LEU A 34 -0.85 -4.81 15.83
C LEU A 34 -1.90 -4.78 16.94
N VAL A 35 -2.00 -5.84 17.75
CA VAL A 35 -2.96 -5.94 18.85
C VAL A 35 -2.62 -4.98 19.98
N THR A 36 -1.35 -4.79 20.32
CA THR A 36 -0.93 -3.88 21.41
C THR A 36 -0.87 -2.41 21.00
N SER A 37 -0.89 -2.11 19.70
CA SER A 37 -0.87 -0.72 19.19
C SER A 37 -2.18 0.02 19.46
N ASN A 38 -2.03 1.25 19.99
CA ASN A 38 -3.14 2.16 20.31
C ASN A 38 -3.40 3.22 19.23
N ARG A 39 -2.46 3.42 18.30
CA ARG A 39 -2.54 4.35 17.17
C ARG A 39 -1.89 3.67 15.98
N ILE A 40 -2.67 3.43 14.94
CA ILE A 40 -2.24 2.67 13.77
C ILE A 40 -2.40 3.58 12.56
N LEU A 41 -1.40 3.61 11.69
CA LEU A 41 -1.48 4.30 10.41
C LEU A 41 -1.27 3.26 9.30
N ALA A 42 -2.23 3.17 8.38
CA ALA A 42 -2.10 2.37 7.17
C ALA A 42 -1.76 3.28 5.97
N LEU A 43 -0.53 3.18 5.46
CA LEU A 43 -0.16 3.83 4.20
C LEU A 43 -0.42 2.86 3.04
N LEU A 44 -1.35 3.24 2.16
CA LEU A 44 -1.87 2.39 1.09
C LEU A 44 -1.55 3.00 -0.27
N GLY A 45 -1.46 2.15 -1.29
CA GLY A 45 -1.26 2.56 -2.67
C GLY A 45 -2.01 1.67 -3.64
N ALA A 46 -1.87 1.94 -4.95
CA ALA A 46 -2.60 1.24 -6.02
C ALA A 46 -2.45 -0.29 -5.98
N GLY A 47 -1.36 -0.81 -5.40
CA GLY A 47 -1.16 -2.25 -5.21
C GLY A 47 -2.26 -2.93 -4.38
N LEU A 48 -2.89 -2.22 -3.43
CA LEU A 48 -4.01 -2.75 -2.66
C LEU A 48 -5.21 -3.09 -3.55
N SER A 49 -5.44 -2.30 -4.60
CA SER A 49 -6.59 -2.42 -5.50
C SER A 49 -6.35 -3.31 -6.72
N ALA A 50 -5.14 -3.85 -6.89
CA ALA A 50 -4.82 -4.75 -8.01
C ALA A 50 -5.75 -5.98 -8.04
N SER A 51 -6.01 -6.59 -6.87
CA SER A 51 -6.92 -7.72 -6.74
C SER A 51 -8.40 -7.35 -6.87
N SER A 52 -8.73 -6.06 -7.00
CA SER A 52 -10.06 -5.56 -7.35
C SER A 52 -10.20 -5.28 -8.85
N GLY A 53 -9.22 -5.68 -9.67
CA GLY A 53 -9.23 -5.44 -11.12
C GLY A 53 -8.81 -4.04 -11.54
N ILE A 54 -8.34 -3.20 -10.60
CA ILE A 54 -7.84 -1.85 -10.91
C ILE A 54 -6.35 -1.92 -11.24
N PRO A 55 -5.93 -1.55 -12.46
CA PRO A 55 -4.53 -1.59 -12.86
C PRO A 55 -3.65 -0.71 -11.98
N THR A 56 -2.47 -1.22 -11.64
CA THR A 56 -1.46 -0.42 -10.94
C THR A 56 -0.69 0.46 -11.92
N TYR A 57 0.00 1.45 -11.38
CA TYR A 57 0.80 2.37 -12.18
C TYR A 57 2.09 1.74 -12.74
N ARG A 58 2.81 0.96 -11.93
CA ARG A 58 4.20 0.55 -12.20
C ARG A 58 4.46 -0.95 -12.23
N ALA A 59 3.49 -1.80 -11.86
CA ALA A 59 3.73 -3.25 -11.92
C ALA A 59 3.87 -3.74 -13.37
N ALA A 60 4.16 -5.02 -13.56
CA ALA A 60 4.09 -5.66 -14.87
C ALA A 60 2.69 -5.45 -15.47
N GLY A 61 2.61 -4.88 -16.68
CA GLY A 61 1.34 -4.49 -17.30
C GLY A 61 0.73 -3.19 -16.73
N GLY A 62 1.47 -2.44 -15.92
CA GLY A 62 1.01 -1.16 -15.38
C GLY A 62 0.82 -0.08 -16.45
N VAL A 63 -0.08 0.86 -16.17
CA VAL A 63 -0.51 1.88 -17.15
C VAL A 63 0.62 2.77 -17.66
N TRP A 64 1.71 2.94 -16.90
CA TRP A 64 2.88 3.72 -17.34
C TRP A 64 3.80 2.98 -18.32
N ASN A 65 3.57 1.70 -18.56
CA ASN A 65 4.28 0.98 -19.62
C ASN A 65 3.68 1.26 -21.01
N THR A 66 2.43 1.74 -21.05
CA THR A 66 1.69 1.98 -22.30
C THR A 66 1.32 3.45 -22.51
N HIS A 67 1.48 4.29 -21.49
CA HIS A 67 1.17 5.72 -21.56
C HIS A 67 2.30 6.59 -21.03
N ASP A 68 2.52 7.74 -21.68
CA ASP A 68 3.46 8.76 -21.20
C ASP A 68 2.85 9.51 -20.00
N VAL A 69 3.45 9.30 -18.82
CA VAL A 69 3.08 9.97 -17.57
C VAL A 69 3.09 11.49 -17.70
N THR A 70 4.05 12.03 -18.45
CA THR A 70 4.24 13.48 -18.55
C THR A 70 3.11 14.15 -19.32
N GLN A 71 2.51 13.44 -20.28
CA GLN A 71 1.35 13.88 -21.04
C GLN A 71 0.05 13.77 -20.23
N LEU A 72 -0.05 12.80 -19.33
CA LEU A 72 -1.31 12.49 -18.63
C LEU A 72 -1.44 13.11 -17.24
N ALA A 73 -0.35 13.13 -16.46
CA ALA A 73 -0.39 13.42 -15.03
C ALA A 73 0.32 14.74 -14.67
N THR A 74 0.30 15.73 -15.58
CA THR A 74 0.89 17.05 -15.34
C THR A 74 -0.04 18.19 -15.81
N PRO A 75 0.03 19.38 -15.17
CA PRO A 75 -0.72 20.54 -15.64
C PRO A 75 -0.38 20.95 -17.09
N SER A 76 0.88 20.78 -17.50
CA SER A 76 1.31 21.05 -18.88
C SER A 76 0.68 20.06 -19.85
N GLY A 77 0.71 18.76 -19.56
CA GLY A 77 0.08 17.74 -20.39
C GLY A 77 -1.43 17.97 -20.57
N PHE A 78 -2.14 18.35 -19.49
CA PHE A 78 -3.55 18.73 -19.60
C PHE A 78 -3.77 19.99 -20.45
N LYS A 79 -2.88 20.98 -20.37
CA LYS A 79 -2.97 22.18 -21.20
C LYS A 79 -2.73 21.87 -22.68
N ASP A 80 -1.81 20.94 -22.96
CA ASP A 80 -1.41 20.56 -24.31
C ASP A 80 -2.47 19.69 -24.99
N ASP A 81 -3.02 18.68 -24.29
CA ASP A 81 -4.12 17.84 -24.79
C ASP A 81 -5.12 17.45 -23.67
N PRO A 82 -6.13 18.31 -23.40
CA PRO A 82 -7.15 18.00 -22.40
C PRO A 82 -8.00 16.77 -22.76
N ALA A 83 -8.19 16.49 -24.05
CA ALA A 83 -9.06 15.41 -24.50
C ALA A 83 -8.42 14.04 -24.21
N LEU A 84 -7.10 13.92 -24.43
CA LEU A 84 -6.33 12.74 -24.05
C LEU A 84 -6.40 12.48 -22.54
N VAL A 85 -6.17 13.50 -21.71
CA VAL A 85 -6.23 13.35 -20.25
C VAL A 85 -7.63 12.95 -19.79
N TRP A 86 -8.68 13.58 -20.32
CA TRP A 86 -10.06 13.21 -19.98
C TRP A 86 -10.39 11.80 -20.43
N THR A 87 -9.93 11.37 -21.60
CA THR A 87 -10.16 10.00 -22.08
C THR A 87 -9.54 8.98 -21.12
N PHE A 88 -8.27 9.20 -20.74
CA PHE A 88 -7.57 8.37 -19.77
C PHE A 88 -8.30 8.30 -18.41
N GLU A 89 -8.76 9.43 -17.88
CA GLU A 89 -9.47 9.47 -16.60
C GLU A 89 -10.88 8.85 -16.67
N LEU A 90 -11.57 9.00 -17.80
CA LEU A 90 -12.88 8.37 -18.02
C LEU A 90 -12.78 6.84 -18.03
N GLU A 91 -11.79 6.28 -18.72
CA GLU A 91 -11.54 4.82 -18.71
C GLU A 91 -11.30 4.31 -17.28
N ARG A 92 -10.50 5.03 -16.49
CA ARG A 92 -10.25 4.68 -15.07
C ARG A 92 -11.51 4.78 -14.23
N ARG A 93 -12.34 5.78 -14.48
CA ARG A 93 -13.62 5.94 -13.79
C ARG A 93 -14.56 4.77 -14.10
N GLU A 94 -14.65 4.33 -15.34
CA GLU A 94 -15.48 3.17 -15.69
C GLU A 94 -14.97 1.88 -15.02
N MET A 95 -13.65 1.65 -14.99
CA MET A 95 -13.07 0.53 -14.24
C MET A 95 -13.41 0.58 -12.75
N ALA A 96 -13.31 1.75 -12.12
CA ALA A 96 -13.59 1.94 -10.71
C ALA A 96 -15.08 1.73 -10.37
N LYS A 97 -16.01 2.07 -11.28
CA LYS A 97 -17.45 1.86 -11.07
C LYS A 97 -17.83 0.39 -10.93
N THR A 98 -17.13 -0.49 -11.63
CA THR A 98 -17.42 -1.95 -11.62
C THR A 98 -16.54 -2.72 -10.64
N ALA A 99 -15.58 -2.07 -10.00
CA ALA A 99 -14.66 -2.72 -9.07
C ALA A 99 -15.29 -2.89 -7.69
N GLU A 100 -15.09 -4.05 -7.09
CA GLU A 100 -15.55 -4.35 -5.72
C GLU A 100 -14.37 -4.34 -4.73
N PRO A 101 -14.60 -3.97 -3.46
CA PRO A 101 -13.57 -4.08 -2.41
C PRO A 101 -13.09 -5.52 -2.26
N ASN A 102 -11.79 -5.75 -2.44
CA ASN A 102 -11.19 -7.06 -2.14
C ASN A 102 -10.98 -7.29 -0.63
N ALA A 103 -10.55 -8.51 -0.28
CA ALA A 103 -10.32 -8.94 1.10
C ALA A 103 -9.41 -8.01 1.93
N ALA A 104 -8.43 -7.34 1.30
CA ALA A 104 -7.55 -6.42 2.01
C ALA A 104 -8.27 -5.14 2.44
N HIS A 105 -9.16 -4.60 1.58
CA HIS A 105 -10.02 -3.46 1.96
C HIS A 105 -10.95 -3.84 3.12
N VAL A 106 -11.56 -5.02 3.04
CA VAL A 106 -12.45 -5.53 4.10
C VAL A 106 -11.71 -5.74 5.42
N ALA A 107 -10.47 -6.25 5.36
CA ALA A 107 -9.63 -6.43 6.54
C ALA A 107 -9.27 -5.09 7.21
N LEU A 108 -8.92 -4.07 6.42
CA LEU A 108 -8.64 -2.72 6.92
C LEU A 108 -9.88 -2.06 7.53
N ALA A 109 -11.03 -2.17 6.88
CA ALA A 109 -12.30 -1.67 7.42
C ALA A 109 -12.67 -2.38 8.74
N SER A 110 -12.47 -3.70 8.80
CA SER A 110 -12.71 -4.49 10.02
C SER A 110 -11.75 -4.11 11.16
N LEU A 111 -10.48 -3.80 10.83
CA LEU A 111 -9.51 -3.32 11.80
C LEU A 111 -9.92 -1.95 12.35
N ALA A 112 -10.36 -1.03 11.49
CA ALA A 112 -10.83 0.30 11.87
C ALA A 112 -12.01 0.25 12.84
N GLN A 113 -12.96 -0.66 12.60
CA GLN A 113 -14.10 -0.86 13.52
C GLN A 113 -13.68 -1.39 14.89
N LYS A 114 -12.60 -2.20 14.96
CA LYS A 114 -12.10 -2.80 16.21
C LYS A 114 -11.15 -1.89 16.99
N LYS A 115 -10.58 -0.88 16.34
CA LYS A 115 -9.54 0.01 16.90
C LYS A 115 -10.05 1.45 16.91
N PRO A 116 -10.48 1.98 18.07
CA PRO A 116 -11.10 3.31 18.16
C PRO A 116 -10.27 4.50 17.63
N ASN A 117 -8.94 4.34 17.50
CA ASN A 117 -8.01 5.36 17.03
C ASN A 117 -7.20 4.89 15.79
N PHE A 118 -7.82 4.05 14.96
CA PHE A 118 -7.30 3.72 13.62
C PHE A 118 -7.62 4.84 12.64
#